data_AF-A0A7C0WG49-F1
#
_entry.id   AF-A0A7C0WG49-F1
#
_cell.length_a   1.000
_cell.length_b   1.000
_cell.length_c   1.000
_cell.angle_alpha   90.00
_cell.angle_beta   90.00
_cell.angle_gamma   90.00
#
_symmetry.space_group_name_H-M   'P 1'
#
loop_
_entity.id
_entity.type
_entity.pdbx_description
1 polymer ?
#
loop_
_entity_poly.entity_id
_entity_poly.type
_entity_poly.pdbx_seq_one_letter_code
_entity_poly.pdbx_strand_id
1 'polypeptide(L)'
;MYNTQSSLYDRILEKTPEQVFINSLRKEFELSPAESNGVLALAKTCLFGQAPTKAGRIKYICASQKAKHGKPLKEQELIEVELTLDAGIEDLNILKDYGGKILRQLKVMRLTEEAWNQGGSLTQEDIARILQVTDRTIRQDIKEIQSDGNFVHTRGTDHDIGRSLSHKSRIIELYLNGDPYAVIMRKSRHSAFSIKRYVCSFGRLLLLLDHGMSDVQELSRLLGQSVRLTEEYLKIFEDHKKGDKWPKIYVELLDQLKTLYPSKKKIARGGYHEN
;
A
#
# COMPACT_ATOMS: atom_id res chain seq x y z
N MET A 1 -18.16 -6.64 33.65
CA MET A 1 -18.59 -6.43 32.25
C MET A 1 -17.40 -6.77 31.37
N TYR A 2 -17.43 -7.92 30.69
CA TYR A 2 -16.30 -8.45 29.95
C TYR A 2 -16.03 -7.60 28.69
N ASN A 3 -14.97 -6.79 28.70
CA ASN A 3 -14.39 -6.18 27.51
C ASN A 3 -13.69 -7.29 26.70
N THR A 4 -14.45 -8.09 25.98
CA THR A 4 -13.91 -8.98 24.95
C THR A 4 -13.35 -8.15 23.81
N GLN A 5 -12.22 -8.54 23.21
CA GLN A 5 -11.62 -7.83 22.06
C GLN A 5 -12.64 -7.49 20.94
N SER A 6 -13.66 -8.34 20.75
CA SER A 6 -14.77 -8.09 19.82
C SER A 6 -15.50 -6.77 20.10
N SER A 7 -15.83 -6.47 21.36
CA SER A 7 -16.62 -5.27 21.70
C SER A 7 -15.83 -3.98 21.51
N LEU A 8 -14.50 -4.03 21.67
CA LEU A 8 -13.63 -2.89 21.35
C LEU A 8 -13.51 -2.68 19.84
N TYR A 9 -13.38 -3.78 19.08
CA TYR A 9 -13.33 -3.73 17.61
C TYR A 9 -14.61 -3.14 17.01
N ASP A 10 -15.78 -3.62 17.46
CA ASP A 10 -17.08 -3.14 17.01
C ASP A 10 -17.25 -1.64 17.26
N ARG A 11 -16.80 -1.14 18.43
CA ARG A 11 -16.83 0.29 18.76
C ARG A 11 -15.88 1.15 17.91
N ILE A 12 -14.80 0.58 17.40
CA ILE A 12 -13.84 1.29 16.55
C ILE A 12 -14.36 1.35 15.11
N LEU A 13 -14.97 0.27 14.61
CA LEU A 13 -15.63 0.25 13.30
C LEU A 13 -16.69 1.35 13.15
N GLU A 14 -17.38 1.68 14.25
CA GLU A 14 -18.37 2.75 14.27
C GLU A 14 -17.78 4.16 14.02
N LYS A 15 -16.45 4.32 14.12
CA LYS A 15 -15.73 5.59 14.01
C LYS A 15 -14.94 5.72 12.71
N THR A 16 -15.41 5.08 11.65
CA THR A 16 -14.80 5.17 10.32
C THR A 16 -15.55 6.19 9.45
N PRO A 17 -14.88 6.86 8.50
CA PRO A 17 -15.56 7.71 7.51
C PRO A 17 -16.67 6.97 6.76
N GLU A 18 -16.45 5.69 6.47
CA GLU A 18 -17.45 4.80 5.89
C GLU A 18 -18.70 4.69 6.76
N GLN A 19 -18.52 4.47 8.07
CA GLN A 19 -19.64 4.37 8.97
C GLN A 19 -20.36 5.71 9.15
N VAL A 20 -19.62 6.83 9.17
CA VAL A 20 -20.23 8.17 9.17
C VAL A 20 -21.12 8.34 7.93
N PHE A 21 -20.62 7.94 6.76
CA PHE A 21 -21.37 7.97 5.51
C PHE A 21 -22.63 7.09 5.56
N ILE A 22 -22.51 5.83 6.01
CA ILE A 22 -23.64 4.92 6.19
C ILE A 22 -24.67 5.52 7.17
N ASN A 23 -24.21 6.07 8.28
CA ASN A 23 -25.10 6.64 9.29
C ASN A 23 -25.86 7.87 8.79
N SER A 24 -25.24 8.72 7.97
CA SER A 24 -25.94 9.82 7.29
C SER A 24 -27.00 9.30 6.32
N LEU A 25 -26.69 8.30 5.49
CA LEU A 25 -27.68 7.68 4.60
C LEU A 25 -28.88 7.10 5.34
N ARG A 26 -28.65 6.47 6.49
CA ARG A 26 -29.72 5.89 7.30
C ARG A 26 -30.57 6.95 8.02
N LYS A 27 -29.95 8.02 8.52
CA LYS A 27 -30.63 9.03 9.34
C LYS A 27 -31.30 10.12 8.50
N GLU A 28 -30.64 10.57 7.44
CA GLU A 28 -31.09 11.71 6.64
C GLU A 28 -31.95 11.27 5.45
N PHE A 29 -31.77 10.04 4.96
CA PHE A 29 -32.46 9.52 3.78
C PHE A 29 -33.28 8.25 4.08
N GLU A 30 -33.38 7.85 5.35
CA GLU A 30 -34.16 6.70 5.84
C GLU A 30 -33.87 5.37 5.12
N LEU A 31 -32.67 5.26 4.53
CA LEU A 31 -32.27 4.05 3.80
C LEU A 31 -32.04 2.88 4.76
N SER A 32 -32.38 1.68 4.31
CA SER A 32 -32.09 0.46 5.06
C SER A 32 -30.57 0.23 5.18
N PRO A 33 -30.11 -0.60 6.14
CA PRO A 33 -28.70 -0.95 6.23
C PRO A 33 -28.14 -1.55 4.93
N ALA A 34 -28.94 -2.36 4.22
CA ALA A 34 -28.50 -3.00 2.97
C ALA A 34 -28.34 -1.97 1.84
N GLU A 35 -29.32 -1.07 1.67
CA GLU A 35 -29.26 0.01 0.68
C GLU A 35 -28.11 0.97 0.96
N SER A 36 -27.91 1.36 2.22
CA SER A 36 -26.82 2.25 2.63
C SER A 36 -25.44 1.67 2.32
N ASN A 37 -25.24 0.37 2.56
CA ASN A 37 -24.01 -0.32 2.19
C ASN A 37 -23.85 -0.44 0.67
N GLY A 38 -24.94 -0.70 -0.06
CA GLY A 38 -24.94 -0.74 -1.52
C GLY A 38 -24.56 0.61 -2.14
N VAL A 39 -25.12 1.71 -1.62
CA VAL A 39 -24.78 3.08 -2.04
C VAL A 39 -23.33 3.40 -1.70
N LEU A 40 -22.82 3.04 -0.52
CA LEU A 40 -21.40 3.22 -0.19
C LEU A 40 -20.50 2.45 -1.18
N ALA A 41 -20.82 1.19 -1.49
CA ALA A 41 -20.05 0.38 -2.43
C ALA A 41 -20.07 0.97 -3.86
N LEU A 42 -21.24 1.42 -4.31
CA LEU A 42 -21.40 2.07 -5.61
C LEU A 42 -20.68 3.43 -5.64
N ALA A 43 -20.79 4.25 -4.60
CA ALA A 43 -20.12 5.54 -4.48
C ALA A 43 -18.59 5.38 -4.49
N LYS A 44 -18.04 4.38 -3.76
CA LYS A 44 -16.60 4.05 -3.80
C LYS A 44 -16.15 3.70 -5.22
N THR A 45 -16.98 2.96 -5.95
CA THR A 45 -16.70 2.52 -7.33
C THR A 45 -16.80 3.69 -8.32
N CYS A 46 -17.87 4.48 -8.24
CA CYS A 46 -18.21 5.54 -9.20
C CYS A 46 -17.42 6.83 -8.98
N LEU A 47 -17.25 7.28 -7.74
CA LEU A 47 -16.64 8.58 -7.45
C LEU A 47 -15.12 8.55 -7.44
N PHE A 48 -14.55 7.42 -7.04
CA PHE A 48 -13.11 7.37 -6.81
C PHE A 48 -12.39 6.27 -7.58
N GLY A 49 -13.08 5.21 -7.99
CA GLY A 49 -12.46 3.90 -8.18
C GLY A 49 -11.86 3.32 -6.88
N GLN A 50 -11.23 4.15 -6.02
CA GLN A 50 -10.71 3.90 -4.67
C GLN A 50 -11.09 5.02 -3.69
N ALA A 51 -11.99 4.75 -2.72
CA ALA A 51 -12.49 5.59 -1.61
C ALA A 51 -11.60 6.78 -1.11
N PRO A 52 -12.19 7.85 -0.53
CA PRO A 52 -11.50 9.13 -0.29
C PRO A 52 -10.25 9.00 0.60
N THR A 53 -9.16 9.58 0.13
CA THR A 53 -7.76 9.36 0.52
C THR A 53 -7.23 10.20 1.70
N LYS A 54 -8.07 10.97 2.40
CA LYS A 54 -7.59 11.99 3.37
C LYS A 54 -7.85 11.70 4.84
N ALA A 55 -8.77 10.80 5.18
CA ALA A 55 -9.00 10.44 6.58
C ALA A 55 -7.83 9.61 7.14
N GLY A 56 -7.46 9.84 8.39
CA GLY A 56 -6.35 9.10 9.03
C GLY A 56 -4.95 9.58 8.66
N ARG A 57 -4.81 10.65 7.87
CA ARG A 57 -3.51 11.26 7.57
C ARG A 57 -3.19 12.41 8.53
N ILE A 58 -1.91 12.58 8.85
CA ILE A 58 -1.38 13.64 9.70
C ILE A 58 -0.24 14.37 8.99
N LYS A 59 -0.09 15.66 9.28
CA LYS A 59 1.13 16.40 8.94
C LYS A 59 2.12 16.26 10.10
N TYR A 60 3.37 15.97 9.78
CA TYR A 60 4.43 15.82 10.77
C TYR A 60 5.69 16.53 10.30
N ILE A 61 6.41 17.16 11.23
CA ILE A 61 7.68 17.83 10.94
C ILE A 61 8.81 16.89 11.37
N CYS A 62 9.68 16.52 10.44
CA CYS A 62 10.84 15.67 10.70
C CYS A 62 12.10 16.23 10.03
N ALA A 63 13.24 15.61 10.32
CA ALA A 63 14.50 16.03 9.73
C ALA A 63 14.55 15.70 8.23
N SER A 64 15.09 16.62 7.44
CA SER A 64 15.43 16.42 6.03
C SER A 64 16.45 15.29 5.89
N GLN A 65 16.33 14.47 4.85
CA GLN A 65 17.34 13.48 4.46
C GLN A 65 18.69 14.14 4.13
N LYS A 66 18.68 15.41 3.68
CA LYS A 66 19.89 16.17 3.34
C LYS A 66 20.60 16.72 4.58
N ALA A 67 19.97 16.69 5.75
CA ALA A 67 20.54 17.23 6.98
C ALA A 67 21.70 16.34 7.49
N LYS A 68 22.93 16.88 7.44
CA LYS A 68 24.16 16.20 7.87
C LYS A 68 24.08 15.71 9.33
N HIS A 69 24.67 14.54 9.59
CA HIS A 69 24.81 13.98 10.94
C HIS A 69 25.68 14.88 11.83
N GLY A 70 25.45 14.84 13.15
CA GLY A 70 26.28 15.52 14.15
C GLY A 70 25.90 16.99 14.45
N LYS A 71 25.01 17.62 13.67
CA LYS A 71 24.46 18.93 14.05
C LYS A 71 23.32 18.80 15.06
N PRO A 72 23.23 19.71 16.06
CA PRO A 72 22.07 19.79 16.95
C PRO A 72 20.76 19.86 16.16
N LEU A 73 19.69 19.23 16.64
CA LEU A 73 18.38 19.21 15.97
C LEU A 73 17.87 20.63 15.61
N LYS A 74 18.21 21.64 16.43
CA LYS A 74 17.89 23.05 16.20
C LYS A 74 18.52 23.64 14.92
N GLU A 75 19.60 23.03 14.43
CA GLU A 75 20.36 23.46 13.26
C GLU A 75 20.14 22.55 12.04
N GLN A 76 19.27 21.54 12.18
CA GLN A 76 18.93 20.64 11.09
C GLN A 76 17.81 21.23 10.25
N GLU A 77 17.91 21.03 8.94
CA GLU A 77 16.81 21.33 8.02
C GLU A 77 15.63 20.41 8.37
N LEU A 78 14.49 21.02 8.70
CA LEU A 78 13.24 20.32 8.98
C LEU A 78 12.32 20.44 7.79
N ILE A 79 11.53 19.40 7.51
CA ILE A 79 10.52 19.39 6.47
C ILE A 79 9.19 18.90 7.01
N GLU A 80 8.10 19.37 6.41
CA GLU A 80 6.75 18.84 6.67
C GLU A 80 6.47 17.68 5.71
N VAL A 81 6.00 16.56 6.26
CA VAL A 81 5.58 15.36 5.52
C VAL A 81 4.15 14.98 5.89
N GLU A 82 3.42 14.38 4.95
CA GLU A 82 2.09 13.81 5.18
C GLU A 82 2.20 12.30 5.42
N LEU A 83 1.71 11.83 6.56
CA LEU A 83 1.83 10.44 7.02
C LEU A 83 0.45 9.82 7.24
N THR A 84 0.28 8.56 6.85
CA THR A 84 -0.96 7.79 7.02
C THR A 84 -0.92 7.04 8.35
N LEU A 85 -1.48 7.67 9.38
CA LEU A 85 -1.57 7.09 10.73
C LEU A 85 -2.65 6.00 10.80
N ASP A 86 -3.73 6.12 10.03
CA ASP A 86 -4.83 5.15 9.98
C ASP A 86 -5.25 4.92 8.52
N ALA A 87 -5.14 3.67 8.06
CA ALA A 87 -5.60 3.25 6.73
C ALA A 87 -7.01 2.62 6.74
N GLY A 88 -7.80 2.87 7.80
CA GLY A 88 -9.18 2.45 7.91
C GLY A 88 -9.31 0.93 7.93
N ILE A 89 -10.15 0.39 7.03
CA ILE A 89 -10.49 -1.05 6.99
C ILE A 89 -9.24 -1.95 6.87
N GLU A 90 -8.20 -1.52 6.16
CA GLU A 90 -6.97 -2.30 6.04
C GLU A 90 -6.29 -2.51 7.40
N ASP A 91 -6.18 -1.44 8.19
CA ASP A 91 -5.58 -1.49 9.52
C ASP A 91 -6.46 -2.28 10.50
N LEU A 92 -7.79 -2.15 10.38
CA LEU A 92 -8.75 -2.89 11.19
C LEU A 92 -8.69 -4.39 10.93
N ASN A 93 -8.56 -4.82 9.67
CA ASN A 93 -8.40 -6.22 9.33
C ASN A 93 -7.11 -6.80 9.96
N ILE A 94 -6.00 -6.07 9.89
CA ILE A 94 -4.75 -6.49 10.54
C ILE A 94 -4.90 -6.56 12.06
N LEU A 95 -5.55 -5.57 12.66
CA LEU A 95 -5.80 -5.56 14.10
C LEU A 95 -6.60 -6.77 14.55
N LYS A 96 -7.64 -7.13 13.78
CA LYS A 96 -8.53 -8.27 14.06
C LYS A 96 -7.79 -9.60 13.93
N ASP A 97 -7.07 -9.79 12.82
CA ASP A 97 -6.52 -11.10 12.47
C ASP A 97 -5.16 -11.37 13.16
N TYR A 98 -4.38 -10.32 13.42
CA TYR A 98 -2.99 -10.45 13.86
C TYR A 98 -2.64 -9.61 15.12
N GLY A 99 -3.57 -8.78 15.59
CA GLY A 99 -3.40 -8.01 16.81
C GLY A 99 -2.56 -6.74 16.68
N GLY A 100 -2.52 -5.96 17.77
CA GLY A 100 -1.97 -4.60 17.78
C GLY A 100 -0.46 -4.51 17.52
N LYS A 101 0.31 -5.57 17.83
CA LYS A 101 1.76 -5.60 17.56
C LYS A 101 2.04 -5.59 16.04
N ILE A 102 1.37 -6.47 15.30
CA ILE A 102 1.53 -6.58 13.85
C ILE A 102 1.02 -5.32 13.15
N LEU A 103 -0.12 -4.76 13.61
CA LEU A 103 -0.60 -3.47 13.11
C LEU A 103 0.44 -2.36 13.34
N ARG A 104 1.03 -2.28 14.53
CA ARG A 104 2.05 -1.28 14.83
C ARG A 104 3.27 -1.41 13.93
N GLN A 105 3.74 -2.63 13.69
CA GLN A 105 4.88 -2.90 12.80
C GLN A 105 4.56 -2.53 11.34
N LEU A 106 3.35 -2.79 10.85
CA LEU A 106 2.88 -2.30 9.55
C LEU A 106 2.90 -0.77 9.49
N LYS A 107 2.44 -0.09 10.54
CA LYS A 107 2.50 1.38 10.63
C LYS A 107 3.93 1.90 10.65
N VAL A 108 4.86 1.25 11.36
CA VAL A 108 6.29 1.61 11.33
C VAL A 108 6.83 1.59 9.89
N MET A 109 6.57 0.52 9.14
CA MET A 109 6.99 0.40 7.74
C MET A 109 6.37 1.49 6.86
N ARG A 110 5.06 1.72 7.01
CA ARG A 110 4.33 2.73 6.22
C ARG A 110 4.82 4.15 6.48
N LEU A 111 4.90 4.56 7.75
CA LEU A 111 5.27 5.92 8.15
C LEU A 111 6.70 6.26 7.73
N THR A 112 7.63 5.32 7.90
CA THR A 112 9.04 5.52 7.53
C THR A 112 9.21 5.63 6.02
N GLU A 113 8.52 4.80 5.24
CA GLU A 113 8.55 4.89 3.78
C GLU A 113 7.88 6.16 3.25
N GLU A 114 6.74 6.57 3.80
CA GLU A 114 6.05 7.80 3.39
C GLU A 114 6.88 9.05 3.69
N ALA A 115 7.50 9.12 4.88
CA ALA A 115 8.44 10.19 5.20
C ALA A 115 9.62 10.18 4.23
N TRP A 116 10.19 9.00 3.98
CA TRP A 116 11.32 8.85 3.07
C TRP A 116 11.00 9.31 1.64
N ASN A 117 9.84 8.95 1.12
CA ASN A 117 9.42 9.34 -0.23
C ASN A 117 9.20 10.86 -0.37
N GLN A 118 9.01 11.57 0.73
CA GLN A 118 8.86 13.03 0.78
C GLN A 118 10.17 13.76 1.12
N GLY A 119 11.31 13.05 1.16
CA GLY A 119 12.61 13.63 1.50
C GLY A 119 12.87 13.77 3.00
N GLY A 120 11.98 13.22 3.84
CA GLY A 120 12.06 13.25 5.29
C GLY A 120 12.69 11.99 5.86
N SER A 121 13.13 12.07 7.10
CA SER A 121 13.71 10.94 7.82
C SER A 121 13.22 10.97 9.27
N LEU A 122 12.43 9.96 9.64
CA LEU A 122 11.91 9.80 10.99
C LEU A 122 12.98 9.17 11.89
N THR A 123 13.10 9.70 13.10
CA THR A 123 13.84 9.06 14.20
C THR A 123 12.97 7.99 14.86
N GLN A 124 13.57 7.11 15.66
CA GLN A 124 12.80 6.11 16.40
C GLN A 124 11.91 6.78 17.47
N GLU A 125 12.37 7.92 18.00
CA GLU A 125 11.66 8.79 18.92
C GLU A 125 10.43 9.44 18.26
N ASP A 126 10.55 9.87 17.01
CA ASP A 126 9.41 10.38 16.23
C ASP A 126 8.34 9.30 16.06
N ILE A 127 8.75 8.09 15.65
CA ILE A 127 7.84 6.97 15.43
C ILE A 127 7.16 6.58 16.76
N ALA A 128 7.93 6.52 17.85
CA ALA A 128 7.42 6.24 19.19
C ALA A 128 6.38 7.28 19.62
N ARG A 129 6.64 8.56 19.36
CA ARG A 129 5.70 9.67 19.62
C ARG A 129 4.44 9.57 18.77
N ILE A 130 4.56 9.29 17.47
CA ILE A 130 3.41 9.16 16.56
C ILE A 130 2.52 7.98 16.99
N LEU A 131 3.13 6.85 17.34
CA LEU A 131 2.41 5.61 17.68
C LEU A 131 2.09 5.47 19.17
N GLN A 132 2.45 6.47 19.99
CA GLN A 132 2.20 6.51 21.44
C GLN A 132 2.73 5.27 22.18
N VAL A 133 3.96 4.86 21.84
CA VAL A 133 4.69 3.76 22.49
C VAL A 133 6.09 4.21 22.89
N THR A 134 6.85 3.36 23.58
CA THR A 134 8.24 3.66 23.93
C THR A 134 9.18 3.45 22.74
N ASP A 135 10.29 4.18 22.72
CA ASP A 135 11.42 3.97 21.79
C ASP A 135 11.94 2.52 21.84
N ARG A 136 11.98 1.90 23.04
CA ARG A 136 12.31 0.49 23.21
C ARG A 136 11.36 -0.43 22.43
N THR A 137 10.07 -0.11 22.39
CA THR A 137 9.08 -0.88 21.63
C THR A 137 9.34 -0.76 20.13
N ILE A 138 9.61 0.46 19.64
CA ILE A 138 9.95 0.70 18.23
C ILE A 138 11.24 -0.01 17.83
N ARG A 139 12.28 0.00 18.68
CA ARG A 139 13.52 -0.74 18.45
C ARG A 139 13.29 -2.23 18.27
N GLN A 140 12.45 -2.81 19.13
CA GLN A 140 12.11 -4.23 19.05
C GLN A 140 11.31 -4.54 17.78
N ASP A 141 10.34 -3.68 17.46
CA ASP A 141 9.54 -3.81 16.24
C ASP A 141 10.41 -3.77 14.98
N ILE A 142 11.34 -2.81 14.88
CA ILE A 142 12.28 -2.67 13.75
C ILE A 142 13.16 -3.92 13.61
N LYS A 143 13.71 -4.44 14.71
CA LYS A 143 14.54 -5.66 14.69
C LYS A 143 13.76 -6.85 14.10
N GLU A 144 12.51 -7.02 14.50
CA GLU A 144 11.66 -8.10 13.99
C GLU A 144 11.32 -7.89 12.50
N ILE A 145 10.97 -6.66 12.11
CA ILE A 145 10.71 -6.31 10.70
C ILE A 145 11.93 -6.62 9.82
N GLN A 146 13.13 -6.27 10.29
CA GLN A 146 14.40 -6.54 9.60
C GLN A 146 14.73 -8.03 9.56
N SER A 147 14.44 -8.79 10.62
CA SER A 147 14.64 -10.24 10.63
C SER A 147 13.75 -10.98 9.62
N ASP A 148 12.61 -10.40 9.25
CA ASP A 148 11.73 -10.88 8.18
C ASP A 148 12.22 -10.45 6.78
N GLY A 149 13.33 -9.71 6.70
CA GLY A 149 13.97 -9.26 5.46
C GLY A 149 13.37 -7.97 4.88
N ASN A 150 12.66 -7.19 5.69
CA ASN A 150 12.16 -5.88 5.28
C ASN A 150 13.13 -4.76 5.68
N PHE A 151 13.14 -3.69 4.90
CA PHE A 151 13.89 -2.48 5.21
C PHE A 151 13.01 -1.48 5.96
N VAL A 152 13.60 -0.70 6.88
CA VAL A 152 12.92 0.38 7.59
C VAL A 152 13.76 1.65 7.45
N HIS A 153 13.18 2.69 6.87
CA HIS A 153 13.84 3.98 6.64
C HIS A 153 13.87 4.81 7.92
N THR A 154 14.95 4.72 8.68
CA THR A 154 15.18 5.58 9.85
C THR A 154 16.46 6.37 9.70
N ARG A 155 16.53 7.54 10.34
CA ARG A 155 17.72 8.41 10.32
C ARG A 155 19.03 7.68 10.71
N GLY A 156 18.95 6.65 11.54
CA GLY A 156 20.10 5.84 11.96
C GLY A 156 20.52 4.74 10.98
N THR A 157 19.67 4.36 10.02
CA THR A 157 19.93 3.28 9.05
C THR A 157 20.24 3.79 7.64
N ASP A 158 19.78 5.00 7.31
CA ASP A 158 19.74 5.49 5.93
C ASP A 158 21.02 6.21 5.45
N HIS A 159 22.05 6.33 6.29
CA HIS A 159 23.31 7.00 5.90
C HIS A 159 24.34 6.07 5.23
N ASP A 160 24.18 4.74 5.34
CA ASP A 160 25.17 3.77 4.83
C ASP A 160 24.63 2.82 3.74
N ILE A 161 23.35 2.88 3.39
CA ILE A 161 22.71 1.91 2.50
C ILE A 161 22.07 2.63 1.33
N GLY A 162 22.40 2.17 0.11
CA GLY A 162 21.82 2.67 -1.13
C GLY A 162 20.30 2.46 -1.23
N ARG A 163 19.74 2.71 -2.42
CA ARG A 163 18.28 2.66 -2.66
C ARG A 163 17.70 1.29 -2.27
N SER A 164 16.93 1.24 -1.19
CA SER A 164 16.15 0.06 -0.78
C SER A 164 14.82 -0.01 -1.54
N LEU A 165 14.30 -1.22 -1.71
CA LEU A 165 12.99 -1.48 -2.32
C LEU A 165 11.87 -1.08 -1.36
N SER A 166 10.75 -0.59 -1.90
CA SER A 166 9.53 -0.42 -1.12
C SER A 166 9.00 -1.75 -0.58
N HIS A 167 8.23 -1.69 0.50
CA HIS A 167 7.56 -2.87 1.04
C HIS A 167 6.58 -3.49 0.03
N LYS A 168 6.04 -2.69 -0.90
CA LYS A 168 5.17 -3.16 -2.00
C LYS A 168 5.95 -3.97 -3.01
N SER A 169 7.10 -3.45 -3.45
CA SER A 169 8.04 -4.17 -4.33
C SER A 169 8.49 -5.49 -3.70
N ARG A 170 8.74 -5.50 -2.39
CA ARG A 170 9.08 -6.73 -1.66
C ARG A 170 7.98 -7.79 -1.70
N ILE A 171 6.71 -7.39 -1.59
CA ILE A 171 5.57 -8.31 -1.71
C ILE A 171 5.54 -8.95 -3.10
N ILE A 172 5.81 -8.17 -4.15
CA ILE A 172 5.87 -8.68 -5.52
C ILE A 172 6.99 -9.69 -5.68
N GLU A 173 8.19 -9.41 -5.17
CA GLU A 173 9.30 -10.38 -5.20
C GLU A 173 8.96 -11.70 -4.50
N LEU A 174 8.40 -11.65 -3.28
CA LEU A 174 8.00 -12.86 -2.55
C LEU A 174 6.96 -13.66 -3.36
N TYR A 175 5.98 -12.97 -3.95
CA TYR A 175 4.97 -13.59 -4.78
C TYR A 175 5.57 -14.27 -6.03
N LEU A 176 6.48 -13.59 -6.73
CA LEU A 176 7.13 -14.10 -7.93
C LEU A 176 8.08 -15.27 -7.65
N ASN A 177 8.68 -15.30 -6.46
CA ASN A 177 9.47 -16.43 -5.95
C ASN A 177 8.62 -17.66 -5.60
N GLY A 178 7.28 -17.55 -5.66
CA GLY A 178 6.36 -18.64 -5.34
C GLY A 178 6.14 -18.86 -3.84
N ASP A 179 6.47 -17.87 -2.99
CA ASP A 179 6.17 -17.95 -1.56
C ASP A 179 4.64 -18.12 -1.33
N PRO A 180 4.20 -19.04 -0.45
CA PRO A 180 2.79 -19.17 -0.12
C PRO A 180 2.21 -17.87 0.47
N TYR A 181 0.94 -17.56 0.17
CA TYR A 181 0.28 -16.35 0.67
C TYR A 181 0.41 -16.15 2.19
N ALA A 182 0.33 -17.24 2.97
CA ALA A 182 0.54 -17.21 4.42
C ALA A 182 1.93 -16.69 4.82
N VAL A 183 2.97 -17.08 4.08
CA VAL A 183 4.34 -16.61 4.29
C VAL A 183 4.46 -15.13 3.92
N ILE A 184 3.87 -14.71 2.80
CA ILE A 184 3.88 -13.31 2.35
C ILE A 184 3.17 -12.41 3.36
N MET A 185 2.01 -12.82 3.88
CA MET A 185 1.28 -12.09 4.92
C MET A 185 2.12 -11.90 6.17
N ARG A 186 2.76 -12.97 6.65
CA ARG A 186 3.60 -12.92 7.85
C ARG A 186 4.82 -12.00 7.68
N LYS A 187 5.54 -12.15 6.57
CA LYS A 187 6.77 -11.37 6.30
C LYS A 187 6.45 -9.90 6.04
N SER A 188 5.41 -9.60 5.27
CA SER A 188 5.10 -8.22 4.87
C SER A 188 4.20 -7.48 5.85
N ARG A 189 3.53 -8.18 6.78
CA ARG A 189 2.51 -7.62 7.70
C ARG A 189 1.28 -7.08 6.98
N HIS A 190 1.05 -7.52 5.75
CA HIS A 190 -0.14 -7.16 4.97
C HIS A 190 -1.18 -8.27 4.98
N SER A 191 -2.44 -7.85 4.79
CA SER A 191 -3.56 -8.77 4.62
C SER A 191 -3.50 -9.43 3.24
N ALA A 192 -4.15 -10.59 3.10
CA ALA A 192 -4.32 -11.24 1.80
C ALA A 192 -4.94 -10.30 0.76
N PHE A 193 -5.88 -9.44 1.19
CA PHE A 193 -6.52 -8.46 0.33
C PHE A 193 -5.52 -7.40 -0.18
N SER A 194 -4.71 -6.81 0.71
CA SER A 194 -3.68 -5.83 0.32
C SER A 194 -2.64 -6.47 -0.60
N ILE A 195 -2.19 -7.70 -0.31
CA ILE A 195 -1.27 -8.45 -1.18
C ILE A 195 -1.86 -8.66 -2.56
N LYS A 196 -3.10 -9.16 -2.65
CA LYS A 196 -3.80 -9.36 -3.92
C LYS A 196 -3.87 -8.06 -4.71
N ARG A 197 -4.17 -6.93 -4.07
CA ARG A 197 -4.18 -5.62 -4.71
C ARG A 197 -2.83 -5.26 -5.32
N TYR A 198 -1.73 -5.45 -4.60
CA TYR A 198 -0.39 -5.16 -5.13
C TYR A 198 -0.04 -6.07 -6.29
N VAL A 199 -0.31 -7.38 -6.18
CA VAL A 199 -0.11 -8.34 -7.27
C VAL A 199 -0.93 -7.99 -8.51
N CYS A 200 -2.20 -7.61 -8.35
CA CYS A 200 -3.03 -7.15 -9.47
C CYS A 200 -2.53 -5.83 -10.07
N SER A 201 -2.03 -4.90 -9.26
CA SER A 201 -1.44 -3.64 -9.74
C SER A 201 -0.17 -3.91 -10.56
N PHE A 202 0.68 -4.84 -10.12
CA PHE A 202 1.82 -5.29 -10.90
C PHE A 202 1.40 -5.98 -12.20
N GLY A 203 0.42 -6.88 -12.18
CA GLY A 203 -0.06 -7.51 -13.40
C GLY A 203 -0.73 -6.53 -14.39
N ARG A 204 -1.33 -5.43 -13.91
CA ARG A 204 -1.78 -4.31 -14.77
C ARG A 204 -0.60 -3.59 -15.43
N LEU A 205 0.52 -3.37 -14.73
CA LEU A 205 1.74 -2.85 -15.35
C LEU A 205 2.19 -3.77 -16.49
N LEU A 206 2.23 -5.09 -16.25
CA LEU A 206 2.60 -6.06 -17.28
C LEU A 206 1.69 -5.99 -18.51
N LEU A 207 0.38 -5.86 -18.32
CA LEU A 207 -0.56 -5.68 -19.43
C LEU A 207 -0.26 -4.41 -20.25
N LEU A 208 0.11 -3.31 -19.59
CA LEU A 208 0.47 -2.07 -20.28
C LEU A 208 1.78 -2.24 -21.09
N LEU A 209 2.77 -2.94 -20.51
CA LEU A 209 4.01 -3.30 -21.22
C LEU A 209 3.75 -4.19 -22.44
N ASP A 210 2.86 -5.18 -22.34
CA ASP A 210 2.42 -6.06 -23.46
C ASP A 210 1.80 -5.26 -24.61
N HIS A 211 1.17 -4.11 -24.30
CA HIS A 211 0.59 -3.19 -25.28
C HIS A 211 1.59 -2.12 -25.78
N GLY A 212 2.88 -2.26 -25.46
CA GLY A 212 3.94 -1.36 -25.93
C GLY A 212 4.08 -0.05 -25.15
N MET A 213 3.37 0.14 -24.04
CA MET A 213 3.57 1.30 -23.18
C MET A 213 4.79 1.08 -22.30
N SER A 214 5.81 1.93 -22.43
CA SER A 214 7.07 1.84 -21.66
C SER A 214 7.46 3.15 -20.97
N ASP A 215 6.73 4.25 -21.21
CA ASP A 215 6.99 5.52 -20.53
C ASP A 215 6.58 5.43 -19.05
N VAL A 216 7.55 5.70 -18.16
CA VAL A 216 7.37 5.55 -16.71
C VAL A 216 6.30 6.49 -16.16
N GLN A 217 6.21 7.71 -16.70
CA GLN A 217 5.25 8.72 -16.22
C GLN A 217 3.83 8.35 -16.63
N GLU A 218 3.65 7.90 -17.87
CA GLU A 218 2.39 7.38 -18.37
C GLU A 218 1.93 6.15 -17.57
N LEU A 219 2.83 5.19 -17.34
CA LEU A 219 2.56 4.00 -16.53
C LEU A 219 2.15 4.36 -15.10
N SER A 220 2.90 5.25 -14.44
CA SER A 220 2.60 5.75 -13.09
C SER A 220 1.20 6.36 -13.01
N ARG A 221 0.84 7.19 -14.01
CA ARG A 221 -0.47 7.84 -14.10
C ARG A 221 -1.61 6.83 -14.29
N LEU A 222 -1.45 5.89 -15.23
CA LEU A 222 -2.47 4.87 -15.55
C LEU A 222 -2.69 3.87 -14.40
N LEU A 223 -1.64 3.59 -13.63
CA LEU A 223 -1.69 2.68 -12.49
C LEU A 223 -2.08 3.38 -11.19
N GLY A 224 -2.09 4.70 -11.14
CA GLY A 224 -2.43 5.48 -9.95
C GLY A 224 -1.43 5.26 -8.80
N GLN A 225 -0.15 5.10 -9.13
CA GLN A 225 0.92 4.85 -8.16
C GLN A 225 2.09 5.80 -8.37
N SER A 226 3.04 5.88 -7.42
CA SER A 226 4.19 6.77 -7.56
C SER A 226 5.11 6.35 -8.72
N VAL A 227 5.78 7.34 -9.30
CA VAL A 227 6.83 7.13 -10.32
C VAL A 227 7.88 6.15 -9.79
N ARG A 228 8.34 6.37 -8.55
CA ARG A 228 9.28 5.47 -7.87
C ARG A 228 8.78 4.02 -7.82
N LEU A 229 7.54 3.77 -7.40
CA LEU A 229 7.02 2.40 -7.32
C LEU A 229 6.93 1.76 -8.72
N THR A 230 6.62 2.57 -9.74
CA THR A 230 6.61 2.14 -11.13
C THR A 230 8.01 1.74 -11.59
N GLU A 231 9.05 2.54 -11.29
CA GLU A 231 10.45 2.21 -11.58
C GLU A 231 10.89 0.93 -10.86
N GLU A 232 10.53 0.76 -9.59
CA GLU A 232 10.85 -0.46 -8.83
C GLU A 232 10.18 -1.70 -9.44
N TYR A 233 8.92 -1.60 -9.85
CA TYR A 233 8.24 -2.71 -10.51
C TYR A 233 8.82 -3.01 -11.90
N LEU A 234 9.20 -1.99 -12.68
CA LEU A 234 9.90 -2.18 -13.95
C LEU A 234 11.25 -2.87 -13.74
N LYS A 235 11.98 -2.50 -12.69
CA LYS A 235 13.22 -3.18 -12.33
C LYS A 235 12.97 -4.66 -11.98
N ILE A 236 11.97 -4.95 -11.14
CA ILE A 236 11.57 -6.33 -10.83
C ILE A 236 11.23 -7.10 -12.10
N PHE A 237 10.51 -6.47 -13.03
CA PHE A 237 10.18 -7.06 -14.33
C PHE A 237 11.43 -7.41 -15.14
N GLU A 238 12.36 -6.47 -15.31
CA GLU A 238 13.61 -6.71 -16.06
C GLU A 238 14.49 -7.77 -15.38
N ASP A 239 14.62 -7.74 -14.05
CA ASP A 239 15.41 -8.70 -13.28
C ASP A 239 14.92 -10.16 -13.45
N HIS A 240 13.63 -10.34 -13.73
CA HIS A 240 13.01 -11.66 -13.94
C HIS A 240 12.83 -12.02 -15.42
N LYS A 241 13.07 -11.10 -16.35
CA LYS A 241 12.91 -11.32 -17.78
C LYS A 241 14.02 -12.24 -18.31
N LYS A 242 13.65 -13.38 -18.91
CA LYS A 242 14.61 -14.34 -19.52
C LYS A 242 14.49 -14.29 -21.04
N GLY A 243 15.30 -13.45 -21.68
CA GLY A 243 15.21 -13.17 -23.13
C GLY A 243 13.90 -12.46 -23.48
N ASP A 244 13.25 -12.85 -24.57
CA ASP A 244 11.94 -12.28 -24.97
C ASP A 244 10.74 -12.97 -24.28
N LYS A 245 10.99 -13.94 -23.39
CA LYS A 245 9.95 -14.77 -22.78
C LYS A 245 9.74 -14.42 -21.32
N TRP A 246 8.46 -14.42 -20.94
CA TRP A 246 8.01 -14.12 -19.59
C TRP A 246 8.08 -15.40 -18.74
N PRO A 247 8.49 -15.35 -17.47
CA PRO A 247 8.48 -16.56 -16.63
C PRO A 247 7.06 -17.11 -16.47
N LYS A 248 6.92 -18.42 -16.23
CA LYS A 248 5.62 -19.12 -16.26
C LYS A 248 4.55 -18.47 -15.37
N ILE A 249 4.93 -18.04 -14.16
CA ILE A 249 4.04 -17.39 -13.20
C ILE A 249 3.46 -16.06 -13.74
N TYR A 250 4.15 -15.40 -14.67
CA TYR A 250 3.71 -14.16 -15.32
C TYR A 250 2.66 -14.43 -16.40
N VAL A 251 2.84 -15.50 -17.17
CA VAL A 251 1.87 -15.92 -18.18
C VAL A 251 0.57 -16.32 -17.49
N GLU A 252 0.66 -17.04 -16.37
CA GLU A 252 -0.50 -17.41 -15.54
C GLU A 252 -1.20 -16.17 -14.96
N LEU A 253 -0.44 -15.21 -14.40
CA LEU A 253 -1.00 -13.95 -13.88
C LEU A 253 -1.68 -13.11 -14.98
N LEU A 254 -1.06 -13.02 -16.16
CA LEU A 254 -1.65 -12.35 -17.31
C LEU A 254 -2.95 -13.02 -17.76
N ASP A 255 -2.97 -14.34 -17.84
CA ASP A 255 -4.15 -15.08 -18.29
C ASP A 255 -5.32 -14.91 -17.32
N GLN A 256 -5.04 -14.94 -16.01
CA GLN A 256 -6.00 -14.59 -14.97
C GLN A 256 -6.55 -13.17 -15.13
N LEU A 257 -5.68 -12.19 -15.42
CA LEU A 257 -6.11 -10.80 -15.59
C LEU A 257 -6.86 -10.56 -16.90
N LYS A 258 -6.47 -11.20 -18.01
CA LYS A 258 -7.18 -11.16 -19.30
C LYS A 258 -8.58 -11.75 -19.16
N THR A 259 -8.75 -12.78 -18.34
CA THR A 259 -10.05 -13.37 -17.99
C THR A 259 -10.91 -12.41 -17.16
N LEU A 260 -10.31 -11.71 -16.19
CA LEU A 260 -11.01 -10.74 -15.33
C LEU A 260 -11.41 -9.45 -16.07
N TYR A 261 -10.63 -9.05 -17.08
CA TYR A 261 -10.86 -7.84 -17.88
C TYR A 261 -10.87 -8.17 -19.39
N PRO A 262 -11.91 -8.85 -19.89
CA PRO A 262 -11.98 -9.22 -21.30
C PRO A 262 -12.06 -7.96 -22.16
N SER A 263 -11.08 -7.78 -23.05
CA SER A 263 -11.14 -6.73 -24.08
C SER A 263 -12.30 -7.09 -25.03
N LYS A 264 -13.23 -6.15 -25.29
CA LYS A 264 -14.18 -6.35 -26.40
C LYS A 264 -13.35 -6.48 -27.68
N LYS A 265 -13.35 -7.67 -28.30
CA LYS A 265 -12.77 -7.87 -29.64
C LYS A 265 -13.34 -6.77 -30.54
N LYS A 266 -12.46 -5.98 -31.20
CA LYS A 266 -12.87 -5.20 -32.36
C LYS A 266 -13.44 -6.20 -33.36
N ILE A 267 -14.76 -6.18 -33.54
CA ILE A 267 -15.38 -6.82 -34.71
C ILE A 267 -14.81 -6.06 -35.89
N ALA A 268 -13.88 -6.70 -36.62
CA ALA A 268 -13.47 -6.21 -37.92
C ALA A 268 -14.75 -6.17 -38.76
N ARG A 269 -15.27 -4.97 -39.04
CA ARG A 269 -16.29 -4.79 -40.07
C ARG A 269 -15.60 -5.16 -41.38
N GLY A 270 -15.79 -6.40 -41.82
CA GLY A 270 -15.46 -6.82 -43.18
C GLY A 270 -16.21 -5.89 -44.13
N GLY A 271 -15.46 -5.12 -44.91
CA GLY A 271 -16.01 -4.38 -46.03
C GLY A 271 -16.53 -5.40 -47.03
N TYR A 272 -17.85 -5.43 -47.21
CA TYR A 272 -18.43 -5.98 -48.41
C TYR A 272 -18.02 -5.08 -49.58
N HIS A 273 -17.10 -5.55 -50.41
CA HIS A 273 -17.06 -5.17 -51.80
C HIS A 273 -18.08 -6.06 -52.52
N GLU A 274 -19.21 -5.49 -52.92
CA GLU A 274 -19.99 -6.03 -54.03
C GLU A 274 -19.74 -5.14 -55.25
N ASN A 275 -19.52 -5.83 -56.37
CA ASN A 275 -19.29 -5.28 -57.72
C ASN A 275 -20.52 -4.57 -58.27
#